data_AF-A0A519V3K5-F1
#
_entry.id   AF-A0A519V3K5-F1
#
_cell.length_a   1.000
_cell.length_b   1.000
_cell.length_c   1.000
_cell.angle_alpha   90.00
_cell.angle_beta   90.00
_cell.angle_gamma   90.00
#
_symmetry.space_group_name_H-M   'P 1'
#
loop_
_entity.id
_entity.type
_entity.pdbx_description
1 polymer ?
#
loop_
_entity_poly.entity_id
_entity_poly.type
_entity_poly.pdbx_seq_one_letter_code
_entity_poly.pdbx_strand_id
1 'polypeptide(L)'
;TFYIYVKLTAGSGGFKFLNQQQWPGGSLNAADWGMKPGSPGDAVFDGESNIEVYGATGVYRVTFDQKNLKYYVQADHGRMGAVGGATVAGWDPPAIFPSQALGFVNTNKFLGLVTLKAGEEWKLIDGNAWGNGSISGSRDYGKGTTAGSMLEANEGNFTGVTTTGLKRIIWDGTDIKNLKYSVTDGSVFLVGNATAGGWDNSASNNALPAMTYEGNGKWTVTANLTVGEFKFIVTKGSWDFDYGGSDGKISNGGANLAITTAGNYTVKIDEYNQTYTVTKN
;
A
#
# COMPACT_ATOMS: atom_id res chain seq x y z
N THR A 1 -21.31 -8.20 3.28
CA THR A 1 -20.58 -6.95 3.55
C THR A 1 -19.43 -6.84 2.61
N PHE A 2 -19.22 -5.65 2.04
CA PHE A 2 -18.08 -5.33 1.20
C PHE A 2 -17.35 -4.13 1.78
N TYR A 3 -16.04 -4.02 1.56
CA TYR A 3 -15.32 -2.80 1.86
C TYR A 3 -14.21 -2.56 0.83
N ILE A 4 -13.76 -1.30 0.78
CA ILE A 4 -12.69 -0.83 -0.08
C ILE A 4 -11.92 0.28 0.62
N TYR A 5 -10.60 0.25 0.52
CA TYR A 5 -9.74 1.37 0.88
C TYR A 5 -9.49 2.19 -0.38
N VAL A 6 -9.97 3.42 -0.38
CA VAL A 6 -9.99 4.28 -1.57
C VAL A 6 -9.72 5.72 -1.20
N LYS A 7 -9.01 6.43 -2.08
CA LYS A 7 -8.83 7.88 -1.96
C LYS A 7 -10.09 8.59 -2.45
N LEU A 8 -10.72 9.37 -1.57
CA LEU A 8 -11.89 10.18 -1.87
C LEU A 8 -11.53 11.66 -1.85
N THR A 9 -12.15 12.44 -2.72
CA THR A 9 -11.96 13.89 -2.82
C THR A 9 -13.16 14.60 -2.22
N ALA A 10 -12.93 15.47 -1.24
CA ALA A 10 -13.98 16.26 -0.62
C ALA A 10 -14.66 17.21 -1.64
N GLY A 11 -15.97 17.39 -1.53
CA GLY A 11 -16.73 18.35 -2.36
C GLY A 11 -16.91 17.97 -3.83
N SER A 12 -16.67 16.71 -4.20
CA SER A 12 -16.71 16.24 -5.60
C SER A 12 -18.01 15.56 -6.04
N GLY A 13 -19.14 15.78 -5.34
CA GLY A 13 -20.47 15.30 -5.74
C GLY A 13 -20.80 13.86 -5.33
N GLY A 14 -20.04 13.29 -4.39
CA GLY A 14 -20.31 12.00 -3.77
C GLY A 14 -20.09 10.78 -4.66
N PHE A 15 -20.54 9.61 -4.18
CA PHE A 15 -20.47 8.34 -4.89
C PHE A 15 -21.70 7.47 -4.63
N LYS A 16 -21.83 6.37 -5.38
CA LYS A 16 -22.80 5.31 -5.16
C LYS A 16 -22.11 3.94 -5.21
N PHE A 17 -22.77 2.92 -4.69
CA PHE A 17 -22.37 1.52 -4.88
C PHE A 17 -23.07 0.96 -6.11
N LEU A 18 -22.32 0.23 -6.94
CA LEU A 18 -22.87 -0.47 -8.10
C LEU A 18 -22.48 -1.95 -8.01
N ASN A 19 -23.37 -2.84 -8.43
CA ASN A 19 -23.04 -4.28 -8.55
C ASN A 19 -22.38 -4.63 -9.89
N GLN A 20 -22.32 -3.70 -10.83
CA GLN A 20 -21.74 -3.86 -12.16
C GLN A 20 -21.02 -2.56 -12.57
N GLN A 21 -20.14 -2.64 -13.57
CA GLN A 21 -19.41 -1.49 -14.10
C GLN A 21 -20.26 -0.66 -15.08
N GLN A 22 -21.51 -0.39 -14.74
CA GLN A 22 -22.44 0.41 -15.55
C GLN A 22 -23.57 0.95 -14.67
N TRP A 23 -24.11 2.13 -15.00
CA TRP A 23 -25.31 2.65 -14.34
C TRP A 23 -26.56 1.80 -14.62
N PRO A 24 -27.57 1.85 -13.73
CA PRO A 24 -28.88 1.28 -14.01
C PRO A 24 -29.46 1.74 -15.34
N GLY A 25 -30.24 0.87 -15.99
CA GLY A 25 -30.74 1.08 -17.35
C GLY A 25 -29.75 0.72 -18.46
N GLY A 26 -28.55 0.28 -18.09
CA GLY A 26 -27.53 -0.22 -19.00
C GLY A 26 -27.68 -1.68 -19.43
N SER A 27 -26.86 -2.11 -20.38
CA SER A 27 -26.79 -3.48 -20.91
C SER A 27 -26.46 -4.56 -19.87
N LEU A 28 -25.80 -4.19 -18.77
CA LEU A 28 -25.46 -5.10 -17.67
C LEU A 28 -26.58 -5.24 -16.63
N ASN A 29 -27.72 -4.56 -16.82
CA ASN A 29 -28.84 -4.53 -15.87
C ASN A 29 -28.38 -4.28 -14.42
N ALA A 30 -27.55 -3.24 -14.26
CA ALA A 30 -26.94 -2.90 -13.00
C ALA A 30 -27.98 -2.37 -12.01
N ALA A 31 -27.73 -2.63 -10.74
CA ALA A 31 -28.38 -1.98 -9.61
C ALA A 31 -27.39 -1.03 -8.96
N ASP A 32 -27.89 0.11 -8.48
CA ASP A 32 -27.13 1.01 -7.62
C ASP A 32 -27.77 1.17 -6.25
N TRP A 33 -26.93 1.59 -5.31
CA TRP A 33 -27.34 1.98 -3.97
C TRP A 33 -26.62 3.27 -3.61
N GLY A 34 -27.35 4.17 -2.98
CA GLY A 34 -26.82 5.44 -2.49
C GLY A 34 -27.40 5.75 -1.11
N MET A 35 -27.22 6.98 -0.66
CA MET A 35 -27.77 7.42 0.61
C MET A 35 -29.30 7.49 0.52
N LYS A 36 -30.00 6.87 1.47
CA LYS A 36 -31.42 7.14 1.67
C LYS A 36 -31.62 8.63 1.94
N PRO A 37 -32.43 9.36 1.15
CA PRO A 37 -32.52 10.81 1.26
C PRO A 37 -32.74 11.29 2.70
N GLY A 38 -31.83 12.14 3.18
CA GLY A 38 -31.86 12.70 4.54
C GLY A 38 -31.45 11.74 5.67
N SER A 39 -30.92 10.55 5.38
CA SER A 39 -30.51 9.55 6.38
C SER A 39 -29.07 9.05 6.15
N PRO A 40 -28.04 9.86 6.49
CA PRO A 40 -26.65 9.43 6.36
C PRO A 40 -26.35 8.13 7.11
N GLY A 41 -25.70 7.19 6.41
CA GLY A 41 -25.41 5.84 6.90
C GLY A 41 -26.45 4.79 6.54
N ASP A 42 -27.65 5.20 6.12
CA ASP A 42 -28.68 4.32 5.55
C ASP A 42 -28.57 4.31 4.02
N ALA A 43 -28.50 3.12 3.44
CA ALA A 43 -28.58 2.93 2.00
C ALA A 43 -30.03 2.68 1.57
N VAL A 44 -30.33 2.97 0.30
CA VAL A 44 -31.58 2.53 -0.34
C VAL A 44 -31.30 2.07 -1.77
N PHE A 45 -32.14 1.18 -2.26
CA PHE A 45 -32.22 0.80 -3.66
C PHE A 45 -33.32 1.63 -4.32
N ASP A 46 -32.99 2.30 -5.42
CA ASP A 46 -33.82 3.26 -6.14
C ASP A 46 -34.24 4.50 -5.32
N GLY A 47 -34.19 5.68 -5.95
CA GLY A 47 -34.56 6.96 -5.32
C GLY A 47 -33.52 7.48 -4.31
N GLU A 48 -32.31 6.96 -4.36
CA GLU A 48 -31.17 7.36 -3.55
C GLU A 48 -30.59 8.74 -3.91
N SER A 49 -30.00 9.38 -2.91
CA SER A 49 -29.07 10.50 -3.10
C SER A 49 -27.62 9.99 -3.18
N ASN A 50 -26.71 10.82 -3.69
CA ASN A 50 -25.28 10.50 -3.64
C ASN A 50 -24.79 10.43 -2.19
N ILE A 51 -23.85 9.51 -1.94
CA ILE A 51 -23.12 9.44 -0.67
C ILE A 51 -22.00 10.48 -0.73
N GLU A 52 -22.20 11.59 -0.03
CA GLU A 52 -21.22 12.67 -0.02
C GLU A 52 -19.99 12.35 0.84
N VAL A 53 -18.86 12.90 0.43
CA VAL A 53 -17.61 12.85 1.19
C VAL A 53 -17.57 14.06 2.11
N TYR A 54 -18.22 13.95 3.26
CA TYR A 54 -18.35 15.06 4.22
C TYR A 54 -17.05 15.43 4.95
N GLY A 55 -16.02 14.58 4.88
CA GLY A 55 -14.71 14.82 5.50
C GLY A 55 -13.70 15.48 4.55
N ALA A 56 -12.43 15.51 4.95
CA ALA A 56 -11.34 16.01 4.11
C ALA A 56 -10.98 15.03 2.98
N THR A 57 -10.38 15.54 1.90
CA THR A 57 -9.76 14.70 0.86
C THR A 57 -8.72 13.80 1.50
N GLY A 58 -8.82 12.50 1.27
CA GLY A 58 -7.98 11.52 1.97
C GLY A 58 -8.32 10.10 1.59
N VAL A 59 -7.67 9.16 2.25
CA VAL A 59 -7.97 7.74 2.10
C VAL A 59 -9.03 7.36 3.12
N TYR A 60 -10.01 6.58 2.68
CA TYR A 60 -11.13 6.12 3.49
C TYR A 60 -11.25 4.61 3.35
N ARG A 61 -11.73 3.95 4.41
CA ARG A 61 -12.39 2.66 4.24
C ARG A 61 -13.87 2.92 4.03
N VAL A 62 -14.37 2.54 2.86
CA VAL A 62 -15.80 2.58 2.56
C VAL A 62 -16.35 1.17 2.73
N THR A 63 -17.35 0.99 3.58
CA THR A 63 -17.99 -0.30 3.85
C THR A 63 -19.45 -0.26 3.43
N PHE A 64 -19.91 -1.29 2.74
CA PHE A 64 -21.31 -1.48 2.37
C PHE A 64 -21.87 -2.79 2.97
N ASP A 65 -22.84 -2.63 3.87
CA ASP A 65 -23.67 -3.71 4.37
C ASP A 65 -24.95 -3.79 3.53
N GLN A 66 -24.86 -4.46 2.40
CA GLN A 66 -26.01 -4.62 1.50
C GLN A 66 -27.20 -5.31 2.18
N LYS A 67 -26.95 -6.24 3.12
CA LYS A 67 -28.01 -7.01 3.77
C LYS A 67 -28.89 -6.12 4.65
N ASN A 68 -28.25 -5.22 5.40
CA ASN A 68 -28.95 -4.32 6.33
C ASN A 68 -29.17 -2.92 5.75
N LEU A 69 -28.79 -2.70 4.49
CA LEU A 69 -28.80 -1.40 3.82
C LEU A 69 -28.13 -0.31 4.66
N LYS A 70 -26.90 -0.58 5.10
CA LYS A 70 -26.06 0.39 5.81
C LYS A 70 -24.77 0.65 5.04
N TYR A 71 -24.23 1.85 5.16
CA TYR A 71 -22.91 2.16 4.65
C TYR A 71 -22.09 2.98 5.65
N TYR A 72 -20.77 2.91 5.52
CA TYR A 72 -19.82 3.61 6.39
C TYR A 72 -18.71 4.22 5.53
N VAL A 73 -18.39 5.49 5.76
CA VAL A 73 -17.33 6.24 5.07
C VAL A 73 -16.33 6.69 6.13
N GLN A 74 -15.26 5.91 6.32
CA GLN A 74 -14.45 5.95 7.54
C GLN A 74 -13.04 6.48 7.25
N ALA A 75 -12.79 7.75 7.55
CA ALA A 75 -11.48 8.38 7.40
C ALA A 75 -10.45 7.77 8.37
N ASP A 76 -10.88 7.47 9.59
CA ASP A 76 -10.08 6.88 10.67
C ASP A 76 -9.73 5.41 10.45
N HIS A 77 -10.28 4.79 9.40
CA HIS A 77 -9.97 3.44 8.95
C HIS A 77 -9.37 3.41 7.53
N GLY A 78 -9.15 4.57 6.89
CA GLY A 78 -8.51 4.66 5.58
C GLY A 78 -6.99 4.52 5.64
N ARG A 79 -6.48 3.59 6.43
CA ARG A 79 -5.06 3.44 6.77
C ARG A 79 -4.72 1.98 7.01
N MET A 80 -3.43 1.67 7.10
CA MET A 80 -2.93 0.34 7.44
C MET A 80 -1.68 0.50 8.27
N GLY A 81 -1.46 -0.36 9.26
CA GLY A 81 -0.28 -0.33 10.12
C GLY A 81 0.12 -1.73 10.57
N ALA A 82 1.39 -1.92 10.93
CA ALA A 82 1.86 -3.15 11.55
C ALA A 82 1.69 -3.07 13.08
N VAL A 83 1.29 -4.16 13.72
CA VAL A 83 1.07 -4.28 15.16
C VAL A 83 1.58 -5.61 15.68
N GLY A 84 1.97 -5.68 16.94
CA GLY A 84 2.31 -6.92 17.62
C GLY A 84 3.72 -6.92 18.19
N GLY A 85 4.09 -8.05 18.81
CA GLY A 85 5.35 -8.22 19.54
C GLY A 85 6.59 -7.81 18.77
N ALA A 86 6.58 -7.97 17.44
CA ALA A 86 7.71 -7.58 16.59
C ALA A 86 7.88 -6.07 16.43
N THR A 87 6.85 -5.28 16.70
CA THR A 87 6.83 -3.84 16.47
C THR A 87 7.16 -3.03 17.73
N VAL A 88 7.36 -1.72 17.59
CA VAL A 88 7.59 -0.81 18.73
C VAL A 88 6.34 -0.67 19.60
N ALA A 89 5.18 -0.53 18.97
CA ALA A 89 3.88 -0.43 19.65
C ALA A 89 3.48 -1.72 20.38
N GLY A 90 4.09 -2.87 20.09
CA GLY A 90 3.62 -4.14 20.65
C GLY A 90 2.17 -4.44 20.22
N TRP A 91 1.43 -5.16 21.06
CA TRP A 91 0.01 -5.47 20.85
C TRP A 91 -0.93 -4.33 21.30
N ASP A 92 -0.53 -3.06 21.13
CA ASP A 92 -1.27 -1.85 21.51
C ASP A 92 -1.72 -1.04 20.28
N PRO A 93 -2.90 -1.30 19.68
CA PRO A 93 -3.37 -0.60 18.49
C PRO A 93 -3.41 0.93 18.56
N PRO A 94 -3.80 1.56 19.70
CA PRO A 94 -3.70 3.00 19.87
C PRO A 94 -2.32 3.61 19.58
N ALA A 95 -1.22 2.86 19.77
CA ALA A 95 0.15 3.35 19.63
C ALA A 95 0.77 3.19 18.22
N ILE A 96 0.04 2.62 17.26
CA ILE A 96 0.56 2.32 15.90
C ILE A 96 0.72 3.58 15.06
N PHE A 97 -0.28 4.47 15.09
CA PHE A 97 -0.39 5.57 14.14
C PHE A 97 0.11 6.88 14.76
N PRO A 98 0.94 7.67 14.05
CA PRO A 98 1.36 7.50 12.65
C PRO A 98 2.68 6.71 12.47
N SER A 99 3.37 6.34 13.54
CA SER A 99 4.77 5.87 13.49
C SER A 99 5.00 4.57 12.71
N GLN A 100 4.00 3.68 12.67
CA GLN A 100 4.05 2.38 12.00
C GLN A 100 3.04 2.29 10.85
N ALA A 101 2.56 3.43 10.36
CA ALA A 101 1.62 3.51 9.26
C ALA A 101 2.29 3.11 7.93
N LEU A 102 1.60 2.29 7.15
CA LEU A 102 1.90 2.06 5.75
C LEU A 102 1.26 3.19 4.91
N GLY A 103 1.97 3.65 3.89
CA GLY A 103 1.47 4.59 2.89
C GLY A 103 0.49 3.93 1.92
N PHE A 104 -0.57 4.66 1.57
CA PHE A 104 -1.51 4.25 0.52
C PHE A 104 -0.87 4.47 -0.86
N VAL A 105 -0.71 3.40 -1.64
CA VAL A 105 -0.08 3.45 -2.97
C VAL A 105 -1.08 3.22 -4.10
N ASN A 106 -2.18 2.50 -3.83
CA ASN A 106 -3.30 2.33 -4.75
C ASN A 106 -4.56 1.91 -3.98
N THR A 107 -5.73 1.94 -4.63
CA THR A 107 -6.96 1.34 -4.10
C THR A 107 -6.68 -0.08 -3.63
N ASN A 108 -7.03 -0.37 -2.38
CA ASN A 108 -6.72 -1.62 -1.69
C ASN A 108 -5.23 -2.02 -1.71
N LYS A 109 -4.30 -1.08 -1.67
CA LYS A 109 -2.87 -1.37 -1.59
C LYS A 109 -2.13 -0.38 -0.72
N PHE A 110 -1.45 -0.91 0.28
CA PHE A 110 -0.60 -0.14 1.18
C PHE A 110 0.83 -0.70 1.20
N LEU A 111 1.81 0.17 1.37
CA LEU A 111 3.23 -0.16 1.45
C LEU A 111 3.85 0.62 2.61
N GLY A 112 4.63 -0.03 3.46
CA GLY A 112 5.35 0.67 4.52
C GLY A 112 6.68 0.06 4.90
N LEU A 113 7.50 0.88 5.55
CA LEU A 113 8.82 0.54 6.05
C LEU A 113 8.78 0.56 7.57
N VAL A 114 8.80 -0.62 8.20
CA VAL A 114 8.63 -0.79 9.65
C VAL A 114 9.78 -1.62 10.20
N THR A 115 10.40 -1.17 11.29
CA THR A 115 11.38 -1.99 12.00
C THR A 115 10.67 -3.12 12.74
N LEU A 116 10.99 -4.37 12.38
CA LEU A 116 10.49 -5.57 13.05
C LEU A 116 11.61 -6.27 13.81
N LYS A 117 11.32 -6.78 15.01
CA LYS A 117 12.20 -7.65 15.81
C LYS A 117 12.14 -9.10 15.30
N ALA A 118 13.29 -9.75 15.21
CA ALA A 118 13.37 -11.15 14.81
C ALA A 118 12.64 -12.08 15.78
N GLY A 119 12.01 -13.13 15.24
CA GLY A 119 11.36 -14.20 16.01
C GLY A 119 10.02 -13.82 16.65
N GLU A 120 9.65 -12.54 16.68
CA GLU A 120 8.43 -12.06 17.29
C GLU A 120 7.24 -12.05 16.31
N GLU A 121 6.04 -12.32 16.81
CA GLU A 121 4.82 -12.32 16.00
C GLU A 121 4.22 -10.92 15.82
N TRP A 122 3.43 -10.75 14.76
CA TRP A 122 2.79 -9.48 14.41
C TRP A 122 1.55 -9.69 13.52
N LYS A 123 0.80 -8.60 13.28
CA LYS A 123 -0.38 -8.49 12.43
C LYS A 123 -0.37 -7.15 11.67
N LEU A 124 -1.30 -7.00 10.73
CA LEU A 124 -1.65 -5.72 10.12
C LEU A 124 -3.01 -5.28 10.64
N ILE A 125 -3.25 -3.96 10.75
CA ILE A 125 -4.51 -3.42 11.26
C ILE A 125 -4.81 -2.04 10.65
N ASP A 126 -6.09 -1.72 10.47
CA ASP A 126 -6.53 -0.44 9.88
C ASP A 126 -7.06 0.60 10.87
N GLY A 127 -7.13 0.26 12.16
CA GLY A 127 -7.72 1.09 13.21
C GLY A 127 -6.93 1.09 14.51
N ASN A 128 -7.42 1.85 15.49
CA ASN A 128 -6.76 2.08 16.80
C ASN A 128 -7.31 1.19 17.92
N ALA A 129 -8.02 0.12 17.58
CA ALA A 129 -8.57 -0.85 18.52
C ALA A 129 -8.63 -2.22 17.84
N TRP A 130 -8.60 -3.31 18.61
CA TRP A 130 -8.86 -4.65 18.06
C TRP A 130 -10.30 -4.76 17.54
N GLY A 131 -10.50 -5.62 16.54
CA GLY A 131 -11.78 -5.80 15.85
C GLY A 131 -12.95 -5.84 16.82
N ASN A 132 -13.73 -4.76 16.87
CA ASN A 132 -14.75 -4.55 17.90
C ASN A 132 -16.03 -5.36 17.66
N GLY A 133 -15.97 -6.41 16.82
CA GLY A 133 -17.10 -7.24 16.42
C GLY A 133 -18.15 -6.55 15.55
N SER A 134 -18.02 -5.24 15.29
CA SER A 134 -18.93 -4.49 14.42
C SER A 134 -18.40 -4.40 12.99
N ILE A 135 -19.32 -4.28 12.05
CA ILE A 135 -19.01 -4.09 10.63
C ILE A 135 -18.16 -2.86 10.33
N SER A 136 -18.27 -1.83 11.18
CA SER A 136 -17.53 -0.57 11.11
C SER A 136 -16.30 -0.55 12.02
N GLY A 137 -16.01 -1.63 12.75
CA GLY A 137 -14.83 -1.72 13.60
C GLY A 137 -13.53 -1.80 12.83
N SER A 138 -12.41 -1.70 13.54
CA SER A 138 -11.10 -2.01 12.94
C SER A 138 -11.09 -3.41 12.36
N ARG A 139 -10.31 -3.58 11.31
CA ARG A 139 -9.94 -4.86 10.72
C ARG A 139 -8.49 -5.14 11.02
N ASP A 140 -8.21 -6.34 11.49
CA ASP A 140 -6.87 -6.87 11.58
C ASP A 140 -6.70 -8.06 10.63
N TYR A 141 -5.45 -8.25 10.21
CA TYR A 141 -5.07 -9.23 9.22
C TYR A 141 -3.88 -10.03 9.73
N GLY A 142 -3.95 -11.33 9.53
CA GLY A 142 -2.94 -12.30 9.93
C GLY A 142 -2.62 -13.28 8.81
N LYS A 143 -1.79 -14.28 9.09
CA LYS A 143 -1.34 -15.23 8.09
C LYS A 143 -2.51 -16.07 7.56
N GLY A 144 -2.51 -16.29 6.25
CA GLY A 144 -3.32 -17.31 5.61
C GLY A 144 -2.65 -18.68 5.63
N THR A 145 -3.25 -19.64 4.93
CA THR A 145 -2.79 -21.03 4.87
C THR A 145 -1.60 -21.22 3.93
N THR A 146 -1.38 -20.30 2.98
CA THR A 146 -0.28 -20.34 2.01
C THR A 146 0.68 -19.18 2.25
N ALA A 147 1.97 -19.37 1.97
CA ALA A 147 2.96 -18.30 2.05
C ALA A 147 2.53 -17.07 1.23
N GLY A 148 2.62 -15.88 1.83
CA GLY A 148 2.22 -14.61 1.21
C GLY A 148 0.70 -14.37 1.13
N SER A 149 -0.14 -15.30 1.60
CA SER A 149 -1.59 -15.06 1.76
C SER A 149 -1.92 -14.53 3.15
N MET A 150 -2.96 -13.70 3.27
CA MET A 150 -3.47 -13.19 4.54
C MET A 150 -4.97 -13.42 4.67
N LEU A 151 -5.47 -13.39 5.91
CA LEU A 151 -6.87 -13.53 6.26
C LEU A 151 -7.29 -12.41 7.22
N GLU A 152 -8.55 -12.01 7.16
CA GLU A 152 -9.18 -11.01 8.05
C GLU A 152 -9.96 -11.65 9.21
N ALA A 153 -10.31 -12.94 9.08
CA ALA A 153 -11.08 -13.66 10.10
C ALA A 153 -10.54 -15.06 10.34
N ASN A 154 -10.52 -15.47 11.62
CA ASN A 154 -9.96 -16.75 12.09
C ASN A 154 -8.49 -16.95 11.68
N GLU A 155 -7.75 -15.85 11.63
CA GLU A 155 -6.36 -15.73 11.23
C GLU A 155 -5.42 -15.91 12.42
N GLY A 156 -4.27 -16.55 12.16
CA GLY A 156 -3.15 -16.56 13.11
C GLY A 156 -2.26 -15.34 12.91
N ASN A 157 -1.39 -15.06 13.86
CA ASN A 157 -0.37 -14.02 13.69
C ASN A 157 0.58 -14.35 12.53
N PHE A 158 1.11 -13.33 11.85
CA PHE A 158 2.20 -13.51 10.91
C PHE A 158 3.43 -14.09 11.63
N THR A 159 4.10 -15.02 10.96
CA THR A 159 5.38 -15.55 11.44
C THR A 159 6.39 -14.42 11.59
N GLY A 160 7.20 -14.48 12.64
CA GLY A 160 8.26 -13.50 12.86
C GLY A 160 9.31 -13.49 11.77
N VAL A 161 9.93 -12.32 11.55
CA VAL A 161 11.04 -12.17 10.62
C VAL A 161 12.30 -12.85 11.17
N THR A 162 13.24 -13.22 10.29
CA THR A 162 14.47 -13.92 10.69
C THR A 162 15.53 -12.96 11.24
N THR A 163 15.53 -11.70 10.80
CA THR A 163 16.51 -10.68 11.21
C THR A 163 15.79 -9.43 11.69
N THR A 164 16.25 -8.87 12.81
CA THR A 164 15.76 -7.58 13.30
C THR A 164 16.23 -6.49 12.34
N GLY A 165 15.33 -5.59 11.95
CA GLY A 165 15.69 -4.45 11.10
C GLY A 165 14.50 -3.85 10.39
N LEU A 166 14.78 -2.84 9.56
CA LEU A 166 13.78 -2.23 8.70
C LEU A 166 13.26 -3.27 7.72
N LYS A 167 11.94 -3.46 7.69
CA LYS A 167 11.25 -4.36 6.76
C LYS A 167 10.32 -3.57 5.87
N ARG A 168 10.26 -3.99 4.61
CA ARG A 168 9.33 -3.48 3.63
C ARG A 168 8.11 -4.40 3.59
N ILE A 169 6.96 -3.83 3.93
CA ILE A 169 5.70 -4.55 4.10
C ILE A 169 4.70 -4.04 3.08
N ILE A 170 4.05 -4.95 2.35
CA ILE A 170 2.93 -4.63 1.46
C ILE A 170 1.69 -5.36 1.97
N TRP A 171 0.60 -4.61 2.12
CA TRP A 171 -0.75 -5.14 2.24
C TRP A 171 -1.41 -5.00 0.86
N ASP A 172 -1.84 -6.11 0.26
CA ASP A 172 -2.44 -6.15 -1.08
C ASP A 172 -3.82 -6.83 -1.03
N GLY A 173 -4.87 -6.01 -1.04
CA GLY A 173 -6.27 -6.42 -1.15
C GLY A 173 -6.88 -6.09 -2.51
N THR A 174 -6.05 -5.89 -3.54
CA THR A 174 -6.55 -5.57 -4.89
C THR A 174 -7.41 -6.71 -5.47
N ASP A 175 -7.08 -7.95 -5.10
CA ASP A 175 -7.98 -9.10 -5.21
C ASP A 175 -8.58 -9.41 -3.83
N ILE A 176 -9.81 -8.94 -3.61
CA ILE A 176 -10.51 -9.09 -2.32
C ILE A 176 -10.82 -10.55 -1.95
N LYS A 177 -10.73 -11.50 -2.89
CA LYS A 177 -10.94 -12.93 -2.61
C LYS A 177 -9.64 -13.62 -2.23
N ASN A 178 -8.50 -13.04 -2.59
CA ASN A 178 -7.18 -13.61 -2.41
C ASN A 178 -6.25 -12.55 -1.82
N LEU A 179 -6.52 -12.15 -0.58
CA LEU A 179 -5.71 -11.16 0.12
C LEU A 179 -4.26 -11.65 0.24
N LYS A 180 -3.32 -10.77 -0.10
CA LYS A 180 -1.89 -11.06 -0.07
C LYS A 180 -1.13 -10.05 0.76
N TYR A 181 0.01 -10.50 1.27
CA TYR A 181 1.00 -9.63 1.88
C TYR A 181 2.40 -10.02 1.41
N SER A 182 3.33 -9.08 1.47
CA SER A 182 4.74 -9.32 1.22
C SER A 182 5.57 -8.66 2.30
N VAL A 183 6.61 -9.34 2.76
CA VAL A 183 7.61 -8.80 3.67
C VAL A 183 8.99 -9.13 3.15
N THR A 184 9.78 -8.09 2.87
CA THR A 184 11.20 -8.19 2.52
C THR A 184 12.02 -7.32 3.44
N ASP A 185 13.35 -7.40 3.32
CA ASP A 185 14.21 -6.40 3.94
C ASP A 185 13.93 -5.02 3.33
N GLY A 186 14.00 -4.00 4.18
CA GLY A 186 13.92 -2.61 3.77
C GLY A 186 15.23 -2.20 3.11
N SER A 187 15.32 -2.36 1.80
CA SER A 187 16.46 -1.95 0.99
C SER A 187 16.03 -1.52 -0.40
N VAL A 188 16.80 -0.63 -1.01
CA VAL A 188 16.69 -0.28 -2.44
C VAL A 188 18.10 -0.17 -3.03
N PHE A 189 18.28 -0.68 -4.25
CA PHE A 189 19.53 -0.59 -4.99
C PHE A 189 19.28 -0.09 -6.40
N LEU A 190 20.29 0.54 -7.00
CA LEU A 190 20.33 0.79 -8.45
C LEU A 190 20.91 -0.43 -9.17
N VAL A 191 20.31 -0.80 -10.30
CA VAL A 191 20.78 -1.87 -11.20
C VAL A 191 20.69 -1.39 -12.64
N GLY A 192 21.68 -1.70 -13.47
CA GLY A 192 21.70 -1.38 -14.90
C GLY A 192 23.07 -0.94 -15.40
N ASN A 193 23.25 -0.87 -16.72
CA ASN A 193 24.53 -0.54 -17.36
C ASN A 193 24.96 0.93 -17.17
N ALA A 194 24.07 1.82 -16.71
CA ALA A 194 24.46 3.14 -16.21
C ALA A 194 25.11 3.11 -14.81
N THR A 195 25.05 1.97 -14.11
CA THR A 195 25.50 1.82 -12.72
C THR A 195 26.75 0.94 -12.63
N ALA A 196 27.50 1.05 -11.53
CA ALA A 196 28.70 0.24 -11.30
C ALA A 196 28.43 -1.27 -11.26
N GLY A 197 27.23 -1.69 -10.86
CA GLY A 197 26.83 -3.10 -10.74
C GLY A 197 26.33 -3.73 -12.04
N GLY A 198 26.11 -2.96 -13.10
CA GLY A 198 25.55 -3.47 -14.34
C GLY A 198 24.16 -4.09 -14.14
N TRP A 199 23.74 -4.95 -15.08
CA TRP A 199 22.47 -5.69 -15.02
C TRP A 199 22.54 -6.99 -14.17
N ASP A 200 23.68 -7.27 -13.50
CA ASP A 200 23.82 -8.44 -12.64
C ASP A 200 23.07 -8.23 -11.31
N ASN A 201 21.85 -8.76 -11.21
CA ASN A 201 21.06 -8.78 -9.97
C ASN A 201 21.31 -10.05 -9.13
N SER A 202 22.54 -10.60 -9.10
CA SER A 202 22.84 -11.69 -8.17
C SER A 202 22.84 -11.21 -6.72
N ALA A 203 22.44 -12.08 -5.78
CA ALA A 203 22.51 -11.79 -4.34
C ALA A 203 23.93 -11.44 -3.87
N SER A 204 24.95 -11.94 -4.57
CA SER A 204 26.37 -11.70 -4.32
C SER A 204 26.93 -10.41 -4.94
N ASN A 205 26.18 -9.70 -5.79
CA ASN A 205 26.70 -8.51 -6.44
C ASN A 205 26.79 -7.32 -5.47
N ASN A 206 28.00 -7.05 -4.99
CA ASN A 206 28.30 -5.95 -4.09
C ASN A 206 28.53 -4.61 -4.79
N ALA A 207 28.56 -4.58 -6.13
CA ALA A 207 28.76 -3.35 -6.90
C ALA A 207 27.46 -2.57 -7.19
N LEU A 208 26.29 -3.15 -6.88
CA LEU A 208 25.00 -2.45 -6.97
C LEU A 208 24.93 -1.31 -5.95
N PRO A 209 24.78 -0.04 -6.37
CA PRO A 209 24.70 1.10 -5.45
C PRO A 209 23.48 0.97 -4.52
N ALA A 210 23.73 0.82 -3.22
CA ALA A 210 22.68 0.82 -2.21
C ALA A 210 22.18 2.25 -1.92
N MET A 211 20.88 2.41 -1.76
CA MET A 211 20.28 3.67 -1.38
C MET A 211 20.12 3.77 0.15
N THR A 212 20.29 4.97 0.68
CA THR A 212 20.07 5.30 2.08
C THR A 212 18.60 5.62 2.31
N TYR A 213 17.99 5.01 3.32
CA TYR A 213 16.62 5.32 3.75
C TYR A 213 16.57 6.71 4.42
N GLU A 214 15.73 7.61 3.91
CA GLU A 214 15.52 8.96 4.46
C GLU A 214 14.25 9.04 5.35
N GLY A 215 13.55 7.93 5.57
CA GLY A 215 12.25 7.92 6.25
C GLY A 215 11.07 8.12 5.30
N ASN A 216 9.86 7.78 5.76
CA ASN A 216 8.60 7.98 5.01
C ASN A 216 8.61 7.40 3.58
N GLY A 217 9.17 6.21 3.39
CA GLY A 217 9.24 5.55 2.08
C GLY A 217 10.22 6.17 1.10
N LYS A 218 11.08 7.10 1.54
CA LYS A 218 12.06 7.80 0.69
C LYS A 218 13.44 7.19 0.81
N TRP A 219 14.12 7.10 -0.33
CA TRP A 219 15.49 6.63 -0.42
C TRP A 219 16.33 7.56 -1.30
N THR A 220 17.61 7.68 -1.00
CA THR A 220 18.56 8.53 -1.74
C THR A 220 19.88 7.81 -2.01
N VAL A 221 20.54 8.12 -3.12
CA VAL A 221 21.93 7.74 -3.37
C VAL A 221 22.62 8.80 -4.23
N THR A 222 23.88 9.09 -3.89
CA THR A 222 24.78 9.85 -4.77
C THR A 222 25.73 8.88 -5.46
N ALA A 223 25.70 8.80 -6.79
CA ALA A 223 26.50 7.86 -7.55
C ALA A 223 27.05 8.48 -8.84
N ASN A 224 28.21 7.98 -9.29
CA ASN A 224 28.70 8.25 -10.63
C ASN A 224 27.96 7.32 -11.60
N LEU A 225 27.25 7.91 -12.56
CA LEU A 225 26.50 7.18 -13.59
C LEU A 225 27.11 7.43 -14.96
N THR A 226 27.14 6.37 -15.78
CA THR A 226 27.58 6.42 -17.19
C THR A 226 26.37 6.57 -18.11
N VAL A 227 26.61 6.86 -19.39
CA VAL A 227 25.54 6.82 -20.40
C VAL A 227 25.02 5.39 -20.49
N GLY A 228 23.70 5.23 -20.34
CA GLY A 228 23.06 3.92 -20.31
C GLY A 228 21.71 3.98 -19.59
N GLU A 229 21.27 2.83 -19.10
CA GLU A 229 19.99 2.64 -18.45
C GLU A 229 20.14 2.05 -17.05
N PHE A 230 19.15 2.31 -16.19
CA PHE A 230 19.05 1.70 -14.87
C PHE A 230 17.60 1.53 -14.40
N LYS A 231 17.44 0.76 -13.33
CA LYS A 231 16.22 0.53 -12.56
C LYS A 231 16.53 0.52 -11.06
N PHE A 232 15.48 0.51 -10.26
CA PHE A 232 15.57 0.21 -8.83
C PHE A 232 15.15 -1.23 -8.57
N ILE A 233 15.81 -1.89 -7.63
CA ILE A 233 15.40 -3.20 -7.11
C ILE A 233 15.38 -3.14 -5.58
N VAL A 234 14.45 -3.88 -4.96
CA VAL A 234 14.30 -3.88 -3.50
C VAL A 234 14.98 -5.08 -2.82
N THR A 235 15.30 -6.12 -3.59
CA THR A 235 15.94 -7.34 -3.08
C THR A 235 16.93 -7.86 -4.12
N LYS A 236 18.21 -7.97 -3.76
CA LYS A 236 19.20 -8.59 -4.64
C LYS A 236 18.86 -10.06 -4.86
N GLY A 237 19.00 -10.55 -6.09
CA GLY A 237 18.60 -11.92 -6.45
C GLY A 237 17.14 -12.07 -6.84
N SER A 238 16.32 -11.01 -6.74
CA SER A 238 14.92 -11.02 -7.18
C SER A 238 14.60 -9.79 -8.01
N TRP A 239 13.78 -9.97 -9.03
CA TRP A 239 13.18 -8.88 -9.81
C TRP A 239 11.78 -8.52 -9.30
N ASP A 240 11.30 -9.17 -8.25
CA ASP A 240 10.03 -8.80 -7.64
C ASP A 240 10.10 -7.38 -7.09
N PHE A 241 9.12 -6.55 -7.46
CA PHE A 241 9.06 -5.13 -7.09
C PHE A 241 10.26 -4.32 -7.61
N ASP A 242 10.74 -4.63 -8.81
CA ASP A 242 11.64 -3.73 -9.53
C ASP A 242 10.88 -2.48 -10.01
N TYR A 243 11.51 -1.31 -9.89
CA TYR A 243 10.92 -0.06 -10.34
C TYR A 243 11.67 0.48 -11.54
N GLY A 244 10.92 0.65 -12.62
CA GLY A 244 11.24 1.56 -13.70
C GLY A 244 10.24 2.73 -13.69
N GLY A 245 10.18 3.52 -14.76
CA GLY A 245 9.27 4.65 -14.81
C GLY A 245 9.44 5.58 -15.99
N SER A 246 8.65 6.64 -15.97
CA SER A 246 8.75 7.82 -16.83
C SER A 246 8.20 9.04 -16.10
N ASP A 247 8.56 10.25 -16.55
CA ASP A 247 7.99 11.52 -16.06
C ASP A 247 8.02 11.69 -14.53
N GLY A 248 9.07 11.20 -13.88
CA GLY A 248 9.24 11.27 -12.43
C GLY A 248 8.30 10.34 -11.64
N LYS A 249 7.61 9.40 -12.30
CA LYS A 249 6.74 8.38 -11.70
C LYS A 249 7.36 7.00 -11.80
N ILE A 250 7.30 6.24 -10.70
CA ILE A 250 7.72 4.83 -10.72
C ILE A 250 6.53 3.91 -11.01
N SER A 251 6.81 2.81 -11.69
CA SER A 251 5.89 1.69 -11.86
C SER A 251 6.62 0.39 -11.57
N ASN A 252 5.95 -0.53 -10.87
CA ASN A 252 6.45 -1.90 -10.71
C ASN A 252 6.58 -2.54 -12.10
N GLY A 253 7.75 -3.10 -12.42
CA GLY A 253 8.08 -3.61 -13.74
C GLY A 253 8.11 -2.54 -14.85
N GLY A 254 8.17 -1.25 -14.49
CA GLY A 254 8.16 -0.14 -15.45
C GLY A 254 9.35 -0.11 -16.41
N ALA A 255 9.35 0.81 -17.38
CA ALA A 255 10.46 0.96 -18.34
C ALA A 255 11.76 1.42 -17.66
N ASN A 256 12.91 1.07 -18.23
CA ASN A 256 14.21 1.50 -17.70
C ASN A 256 14.35 3.04 -17.73
N LEU A 257 15.13 3.58 -16.80
CA LEU A 257 15.46 5.00 -16.71
C LEU A 257 16.79 5.28 -17.40
N ALA A 258 16.84 6.29 -18.27
CA ALA A 258 18.02 6.61 -19.06
C ALA A 258 18.89 7.71 -18.43
N ILE A 259 20.21 7.52 -18.48
CA ILE A 259 21.22 8.55 -18.25
C ILE A 259 21.82 8.91 -19.62
N THR A 260 21.60 10.15 -20.06
CA THR A 260 22.04 10.61 -21.40
C THR A 260 23.41 11.28 -21.37
N THR A 261 23.93 11.64 -20.19
CA THR A 261 25.25 12.23 -20.03
C THR A 261 25.91 11.66 -18.79
N ALA A 262 27.13 11.15 -18.91
CA ALA A 262 27.86 10.67 -17.75
C ALA A 262 28.09 11.80 -16.71
N GLY A 263 28.16 11.44 -15.43
CA GLY A 263 28.43 12.38 -14.35
C GLY A 263 28.06 11.84 -12.98
N ASN A 264 28.16 12.72 -11.98
CA ASN A 264 27.72 12.44 -10.62
C ASN A 264 26.26 12.88 -10.47
N TYR A 265 25.42 12.02 -9.90
CA TYR A 265 23.99 12.24 -9.76
C TYR A 265 23.53 11.97 -8.33
N THR A 266 22.56 12.76 -7.88
CA THR A 266 21.70 12.43 -6.74
C THR A 266 20.41 11.82 -7.28
N VAL A 267 20.16 10.55 -6.93
CA VAL A 267 18.96 9.79 -7.32
C VAL A 267 18.10 9.58 -6.08
N LYS A 268 16.80 9.86 -6.18
CA LYS A 268 15.81 9.61 -5.13
C LYS A 268 14.63 8.82 -5.65
N ILE A 269 14.05 8.01 -4.77
CA ILE A 269 12.77 7.32 -4.97
C ILE A 269 11.88 7.54 -3.74
N ASP A 270 10.60 7.76 -3.96
CA ASP A 270 9.55 7.86 -2.95
C ASP A 270 8.51 6.78 -3.24
N GLU A 271 8.55 5.69 -2.48
CA GLU A 271 7.66 4.55 -2.67
C GLU A 271 6.22 4.85 -2.24
N TYR A 272 5.98 5.85 -1.39
CA TYR A 272 4.62 6.18 -0.94
C TYR A 272 3.91 7.06 -1.97
N ASN A 273 4.63 8.06 -2.50
CA ASN A 273 4.11 8.95 -3.55
C ASN A 273 4.29 8.40 -4.96
N GLN A 274 4.93 7.24 -5.09
CA GLN A 274 5.22 6.58 -6.36
C GLN A 274 5.98 7.50 -7.32
N THR A 275 7.04 8.16 -6.84
CA THR A 275 7.87 9.09 -7.63
C THR A 275 9.36 8.78 -7.56
N TYR A 276 10.12 9.34 -8.50
CA TYR A 276 11.58 9.35 -8.47
C TYR A 276 12.12 10.69 -9.00
N THR A 277 13.37 11.01 -8.65
CA THR A 277 14.12 12.14 -9.22
C THR A 277 15.55 11.73 -9.53
N VAL A 278 16.09 12.24 -10.63
CA VAL A 278 17.49 12.04 -11.04
C VAL A 278 18.09 13.41 -11.33
N THR A 279 18.96 13.89 -10.46
CA THR A 279 19.53 15.24 -10.55
C THR A 279 21.03 15.15 -10.70
N LYS A 280 21.59 15.74 -11.77
CA LYS A 280 23.04 15.86 -11.95
C LYS A 280 23.60 16.87 -10.95
N ASN A 281 24.69 16.53 -10.28
CA ASN A 281 25.38 17.39 -9.31
C ASN A 281 26.38 18.35 -9.97
#